data_AF-A0A9D5K0V6-F1
#
_entry.id   AF-A0A9D5K0V6-F1
#
_cell.length_a   1.000
_cell.length_b   1.000
_cell.length_c   1.000
_cell.angle_alpha   90.00
_cell.angle_beta   90.00
_cell.angle_gamma   90.00
#
_symmetry.space_group_name_H-M   'P 1'
#
loop_
_entity.id
_entity.type
_entity.pdbx_description
1 polymer ?
#
loop_
_entity_poly.entity_id
_entity_poly.type
_entity_poly.pdbx_seq_one_letter_code
_entity_poly.pdbx_strand_id
1 'polypeptide(L)'
;MKWARAFGSGLLGGAVMTAITAIARGMGMPVNLAMMLGTIFGLAPSGAAWFLGFIVHLVVSGLLGILYGIGFEYVTHRANAGIGAAFSVAHILIAGLFLGAMPAIHPLIPGMLNSPGIFLSNLGFAGVAVFVILHLIYGLIVGSAYGAVRHKPAQRSEAAPAG
;
A
#
# COMPACT_ATOMS: atom_id res chain seq x y z
N MET A 1 -3.13 10.26 17.71
CA MET A 1 -2.87 9.07 16.89
C MET A 1 -3.63 7.85 17.40
N LYS A 2 -4.30 7.08 16.51
CA LYS A 2 -4.97 5.81 16.83
C LYS A 2 -4.18 4.63 16.21
N TRP A 3 -3.08 4.22 16.84
CA TRP A 3 -2.11 3.26 16.27
C TRP A 3 -2.75 1.96 15.78
N ALA A 4 -3.50 1.26 16.64
CA ALA A 4 -4.14 0.00 16.28
C ALA A 4 -5.12 0.14 15.10
N ARG A 5 -5.84 1.27 15.03
CA ARG A 5 -6.78 1.54 13.94
C ARG A 5 -6.04 1.87 12.63
N ALA A 6 -4.93 2.59 12.70
CA ALA A 6 -4.07 2.88 11.55
C ALA A 6 -3.50 1.58 10.96
N PHE A 7 -2.90 0.76 11.81
CA PHE A 7 -2.34 -0.53 11.42
C PHE A 7 -3.43 -1.47 10.88
N GLY A 8 -4.55 -1.59 11.59
CA GLY A 8 -5.69 -2.41 11.17
C GLY A 8 -6.32 -1.97 9.84
N SER A 9 -6.41 -0.65 9.59
CA SER A 9 -6.86 -0.15 8.29
C SER A 9 -5.89 -0.49 7.16
N GLY A 10 -4.59 -0.46 7.45
CA GLY A 10 -3.55 -0.85 6.49
C GLY A 10 -3.61 -2.34 6.18
N LEU A 11 -3.76 -3.20 7.20
CA LEU A 11 -3.99 -4.64 7.03
C LEU A 11 -5.19 -4.92 6.14
N LEU A 12 -6.32 -4.24 6.39
CA LEU A 12 -7.54 -4.40 5.59
C LEU A 12 -7.28 -4.02 4.13
N GLY A 13 -6.64 -2.88 3.87
CA GLY A 13 -6.26 -2.45 2.53
C GLY A 13 -5.35 -3.46 1.82
N GLY A 14 -4.30 -3.93 2.50
CA GLY A 14 -3.37 -4.93 1.96
C GLY A 14 -4.02 -6.28 1.67
N ALA A 15 -4.94 -6.72 2.52
CA ALA A 15 -5.72 -7.94 2.30
C ALA A 15 -6.61 -7.81 1.05
N VAL A 16 -7.32 -6.70 0.89
CA VAL A 16 -8.13 -6.42 -0.30
C VAL A 16 -7.27 -6.36 -1.55
N MET A 17 -6.12 -5.69 -1.52
CA MET A 17 -5.19 -5.67 -2.65
C MET A 17 -4.72 -7.08 -3.02
N THR A 18 -4.36 -7.89 -2.03
CA THR A 18 -3.93 -9.28 -2.26
C THR A 18 -5.05 -10.08 -2.93
N ALA A 19 -6.28 -9.97 -2.44
CA ALA A 19 -7.44 -10.65 -3.02
C ALA A 19 -7.66 -10.24 -4.49
N ILE A 20 -7.60 -8.95 -4.80
CA ILE A 20 -7.74 -8.45 -6.18
C ILE A 20 -6.62 -8.99 -7.07
N THR A 21 -5.36 -9.00 -6.61
CA THR A 21 -4.25 -9.58 -7.40
C THR A 21 -4.40 -11.09 -7.60
N ALA A 22 -4.96 -11.82 -6.63
CA ALA A 22 -5.26 -13.23 -6.79
C ALA A 22 -6.35 -13.48 -7.85
N ILE A 23 -7.39 -12.64 -7.87
CA ILE A 23 -8.43 -12.66 -8.92
C ILE A 23 -7.82 -12.34 -10.29
N ALA A 24 -7.05 -11.25 -10.40
CA ALA A 24 -6.36 -10.88 -11.64
C ALA A 24 -5.47 -12.01 -12.17
N ARG A 25 -4.79 -12.73 -11.26
CA ARG A 25 -4.01 -13.92 -11.60
C ARG A 25 -4.86 -15.08 -12.10
N GLY A 26 -6.02 -15.32 -11.48
CA GLY A 26 -6.99 -16.30 -11.97
C GLY A 26 -7.53 -15.96 -13.38
N MET A 27 -7.51 -14.67 -13.75
CA MET A 27 -7.89 -14.18 -15.09
C MET A 27 -6.72 -14.16 -16.09
N GLY A 28 -5.58 -14.76 -15.76
CA GLY A 28 -4.44 -14.90 -16.66
C GLY A 28 -3.39 -13.79 -16.60
N MET A 29 -3.56 -12.79 -15.73
CA MET A 29 -2.54 -11.77 -15.51
C MET A 29 -1.42 -12.33 -14.60
N PRO A 30 -0.15 -12.36 -15.00
CA PRO A 30 0.92 -13.02 -14.22
C PRO A 30 1.38 -12.22 -12.98
N VAL A 31 0.46 -11.56 -12.26
CA VAL A 31 0.74 -10.79 -11.05
C VAL A 31 0.75 -11.69 -9.82
N ASN A 32 1.91 -11.78 -9.16
CA ASN A 32 2.06 -12.58 -7.94
C ASN A 32 2.97 -11.90 -6.92
N LEU A 33 2.49 -10.77 -6.39
CA LEU A 33 3.20 -9.97 -5.39
C LEU A 33 3.59 -10.79 -4.15
N ALA A 34 2.68 -11.65 -3.66
CA ALA A 34 2.96 -12.50 -2.51
C ALA A 34 4.08 -13.52 -2.80
N MET A 35 4.13 -14.15 -3.98
CA MET A 35 5.26 -15.02 -4.33
C MET A 35 6.58 -14.24 -4.40
N MET A 36 6.57 -13.06 -5.02
CA MET A 36 7.74 -12.20 -5.12
C MET A 36 8.24 -11.80 -3.72
N LEU A 37 7.38 -11.24 -2.87
CA LEU A 37 7.79 -10.85 -1.51
C LEU A 37 8.22 -12.05 -0.65
N GLY A 38 7.70 -13.24 -0.90
CA GLY A 38 8.06 -14.44 -0.17
C GLY A 38 9.41 -15.03 -0.56
N THR A 39 9.75 -14.92 -1.84
CA THR A 39 11.00 -15.45 -2.40
C THR A 39 12.15 -14.45 -2.34
N ILE A 40 11.90 -13.20 -1.91
CA ILE A 40 12.96 -12.21 -1.70
C ILE A 40 14.02 -12.67 -0.69
N PHE A 41 13.65 -13.59 0.20
CA PHE A 41 14.55 -14.21 1.19
C PHE A 41 15.33 -15.43 0.64
N GLY A 42 15.30 -15.66 -0.67
CA GLY A 42 16.00 -16.78 -1.32
C GLY A 42 15.25 -18.12 -1.25
N LEU A 43 14.01 -18.14 -0.77
CA LEU A 43 13.18 -19.35 -0.78
C LEU A 43 12.83 -19.73 -2.22
N ALA A 44 12.82 -21.04 -2.51
CA ALA A 44 12.30 -21.54 -3.77
C ALA A 44 10.79 -21.24 -3.90
N PRO A 45 10.29 -20.95 -5.13
CA PRO A 45 8.87 -20.74 -5.37
C PRO A 45 8.03 -21.93 -4.86
N SER A 46 7.15 -21.67 -3.91
CA SER A 46 6.38 -22.70 -3.21
C SER A 46 5.15 -22.09 -2.54
N GLY A 47 4.20 -22.92 -2.10
CA GLY A 47 3.07 -22.46 -1.29
C GLY A 47 3.50 -21.78 0.00
N ALA A 48 4.57 -22.27 0.64
CA ALA A 48 5.15 -21.66 1.84
C ALA A 48 5.74 -20.28 1.56
N ALA A 49 6.50 -20.12 0.47
CA ALA A 49 7.02 -18.81 0.06
C ALA A 49 5.87 -17.84 -0.23
N TRP A 50 4.84 -18.28 -0.95
CA TRP A 50 3.65 -17.45 -1.20
C TRP A 50 2.99 -16.98 0.10
N PHE A 51 2.79 -17.89 1.05
CA PHE A 51 2.18 -17.56 2.35
C PHE A 51 3.05 -16.58 3.15
N LEU A 52 4.39 -16.79 3.18
CA LEU A 52 5.32 -15.86 3.81
C LEU A 52 5.20 -14.46 3.19
N GLY A 53 5.24 -14.36 1.87
CA GLY A 53 5.14 -13.06 1.20
C GLY A 53 3.76 -12.40 1.35
N PHE A 54 2.69 -13.19 1.50
CA PHE A 54 1.38 -12.67 1.89
C PHE A 54 1.44 -12.04 3.29
N ILE A 55 2.03 -12.71 4.29
CA ILE A 55 2.21 -12.15 5.63
C ILE A 55 3.08 -10.89 5.59
N VAL A 56 4.19 -10.91 4.85
CA VAL A 56 5.05 -9.73 4.67
C VAL A 56 4.26 -8.58 4.06
N HIS A 57 3.47 -8.83 3.01
CA HIS A 57 2.63 -7.83 2.39
C HIS A 57 1.64 -7.22 3.38
N LEU A 58 0.99 -8.04 4.21
CA LEU A 58 0.07 -7.56 5.25
C LEU A 58 0.79 -6.69 6.28
N VAL A 59 1.94 -7.15 6.80
CA VAL A 59 2.72 -6.37 7.79
C VAL A 59 3.15 -5.03 7.21
N VAL A 60 3.73 -5.02 6.01
CA VAL A 60 4.14 -3.79 5.31
C VAL A 60 2.93 -2.89 5.07
N SER A 61 1.79 -3.45 4.66
CA SER A 61 0.54 -2.71 4.49
C SER A 61 0.04 -2.09 5.78
N GLY A 62 0.16 -2.79 6.92
CA GLY A 62 -0.16 -2.26 8.23
C GLY A 62 0.76 -1.10 8.64
N LEU A 63 2.06 -1.23 8.41
CA LEU A 63 3.04 -0.16 8.66
C LEU A 63 2.77 1.07 7.79
N LEU A 64 2.42 0.90 6.52
CA LEU A 64 2.00 1.99 5.66
C LEU A 64 0.71 2.64 6.15
N GLY A 65 -0.22 1.86 6.71
CA GLY A 65 -1.44 2.37 7.34
C GLY A 65 -1.13 3.30 8.52
N ILE A 66 -0.07 2.99 9.28
CA ILE A 66 0.45 3.88 10.32
C ILE A 66 0.98 5.19 9.71
N LEU A 67 1.76 5.13 8.62
CA LEU A 67 2.27 6.34 7.95
C LEU A 67 1.13 7.23 7.42
N TYR A 68 0.10 6.63 6.83
CA TYR A 68 -1.11 7.35 6.43
C TYR A 68 -1.77 8.02 7.64
N GLY A 69 -1.94 7.28 8.74
CA GLY A 69 -2.50 7.80 9.97
C GLY A 69 -1.72 8.99 10.55
N ILE A 70 -0.38 8.94 10.51
CA ILE A 70 0.49 10.07 10.88
C ILE A 70 0.19 11.27 9.99
N GLY A 71 0.12 11.07 8.68
CA GLY A 71 -0.27 12.10 7.73
C GLY A 71 -1.65 12.71 8.02
N PHE A 72 -2.64 11.88 8.34
CA PHE A 72 -3.98 12.34 8.67
C PHE A 72 -4.01 13.19 9.94
N GLU A 73 -3.23 12.81 10.95
CA GLU A 73 -3.26 13.47 12.25
C GLU A 73 -2.42 14.75 12.28
N TYR A 74 -1.29 14.80 11.58
CA TYR A 74 -0.32 15.89 11.71
C TYR A 74 -0.16 16.76 10.45
N VAL A 75 -0.64 16.31 9.29
CA VAL A 75 -0.52 17.08 8.04
C VAL A 75 -1.86 17.62 7.60
N THR A 76 -2.87 16.76 7.46
CA THR A 76 -4.18 17.19 6.96
C THR A 76 -5.19 17.52 8.05
N HIS A 77 -4.98 16.99 9.25
CA HIS A 77 -5.95 17.01 10.35
C HIS A 77 -7.35 16.48 9.96
N ARG A 78 -7.40 15.57 8.98
CA ARG A 78 -8.63 14.91 8.52
C ARG A 78 -8.32 13.57 7.88
N ALA A 79 -9.25 12.63 8.05
CA ALA A 79 -9.21 11.32 7.39
C ALA A 79 -10.57 11.02 6.77
N ASN A 80 -10.57 10.76 5.46
CA ASN A 80 -11.69 10.24 4.70
C ASN A 80 -11.15 9.57 3.42
N ALA A 81 -12.04 8.95 2.64
CA ALA A 81 -11.66 8.26 1.39
C ALA A 81 -10.82 9.15 0.46
N GLY A 82 -11.26 10.39 0.19
CA GLY A 82 -10.57 11.31 -0.72
C GLY A 82 -9.17 11.69 -0.25
N ILE A 83 -8.98 11.91 1.05
CA ILE A 83 -7.66 12.22 1.61
C ILE A 83 -6.75 11.00 1.58
N GLY A 84 -7.28 9.82 1.86
CA GLY A 84 -6.53 8.57 1.69
C GLY A 84 -6.11 8.33 0.24
N ALA A 85 -7.00 8.58 -0.73
CA ALA A 85 -6.67 8.49 -2.15
C ALA A 85 -5.58 9.50 -2.57
N ALA A 86 -5.61 10.72 -2.04
CA ALA A 86 -4.55 11.71 -2.29
C ALA A 86 -3.18 11.23 -1.76
N PHE A 87 -3.14 10.67 -0.54
CA PHE A 87 -1.92 10.06 0.01
C PHE A 87 -1.42 8.88 -0.82
N SER A 88 -2.34 8.15 -1.47
CA SER A 88 -1.95 7.07 -2.38
C SER A 88 -1.14 7.50 -3.57
N VAL A 89 -1.15 8.77 -3.98
CA VAL A 89 -0.24 9.24 -5.04
C VAL A 89 1.22 9.06 -4.61
N ALA A 90 1.58 9.48 -3.40
CA ALA A 90 2.93 9.27 -2.87
C ALA A 90 3.25 7.79 -2.69
N HIS A 91 2.29 7.00 -2.21
CA HIS A 91 2.44 5.56 -2.05
C HIS A 91 2.67 4.85 -3.40
N ILE A 92 1.92 5.21 -4.45
CA ILE A 92 2.10 4.71 -5.82
C ILE A 92 3.52 4.95 -6.30
N LEU A 93 4.04 6.17 -6.12
CA LEU A 93 5.39 6.52 -6.53
C LEU A 93 6.44 5.68 -5.79
N ILE A 94 6.35 5.61 -4.46
CA ILE A 94 7.30 4.85 -3.64
C ILE A 94 7.25 3.36 -3.96
N ALA A 95 6.05 2.77 -4.01
CA ALA A 95 5.87 1.36 -4.31
C ALA A 95 6.32 1.03 -5.75
N GLY A 96 6.10 1.94 -6.70
CA GLY A 96 6.53 1.76 -8.09
C GLY A 96 8.05 1.76 -8.24
N LEU A 97 8.73 2.67 -7.55
CA LEU A 97 10.19 2.70 -7.47
C LEU A 97 10.73 1.44 -6.77
N PHE A 98 10.07 1.00 -5.69
CA PHE A 98 10.42 -0.25 -5.01
C PHE A 98 10.31 -1.47 -5.95
N LEU A 99 9.25 -1.56 -6.76
CA LEU A 99 9.14 -2.60 -7.80
C LEU A 99 10.25 -2.49 -8.85
N GLY A 100 10.61 -1.27 -9.26
CA GLY A 100 11.72 -1.03 -10.17
C GLY A 100 13.07 -1.51 -9.64
N ALA A 101 13.26 -1.47 -8.32
CA ALA A 101 14.48 -1.94 -7.66
C ALA A 101 14.55 -3.47 -7.48
N MET A 102 13.45 -4.21 -7.71
CA MET A 102 13.40 -5.66 -7.51
C MET A 102 14.55 -6.42 -8.17
N PRO A 103 14.93 -6.16 -9.44
CA PRO A 103 16.04 -6.87 -10.07
C PRO A 103 17.40 -6.71 -9.38
N ALA A 104 17.58 -5.66 -8.57
CA ALA A 104 18.82 -5.40 -7.85
C ALA A 104 18.84 -6.03 -6.45
N ILE A 105 17.68 -6.26 -5.84
CA ILE A 105 17.57 -6.70 -4.43
C ILE A 105 16.99 -8.10 -4.27
N HIS A 106 16.34 -8.63 -5.31
CA HIS A 106 15.60 -9.88 -5.23
C HIS A 106 16.41 -11.02 -5.86
N PRO A 107 16.79 -12.07 -5.12
CA PRO A 107 17.72 -13.10 -5.59
C PRO A 107 17.22 -13.91 -6.80
N LEU A 108 15.90 -13.99 -6.99
CA LEU A 108 15.28 -14.69 -8.13
C LEU A 108 14.83 -13.79 -9.29
N ILE A 109 15.10 -12.49 -9.23
CA ILE A 109 14.72 -11.53 -10.29
C ILE A 109 15.99 -10.80 -10.77
N PRO A 110 16.27 -10.75 -12.09
CA PRO A 110 15.56 -11.44 -13.16
C PRO A 110 15.97 -12.92 -13.23
N GLY A 111 15.07 -13.80 -13.72
CA GLY A 111 15.40 -15.21 -13.95
C GLY A 111 14.21 -16.10 -13.69
N MET A 112 14.19 -16.76 -12.53
CA MET A 112 13.08 -17.65 -12.15
C MET A 112 11.74 -16.92 -12.00
N LEU A 113 11.77 -15.63 -11.62
CA LEU A 113 10.62 -14.75 -11.64
C LEU A 113 10.83 -13.62 -12.64
N ASN A 114 9.74 -13.25 -13.33
CA ASN A 114 9.74 -12.13 -14.25
C ASN A 114 9.97 -10.83 -13.48
N SER A 115 10.80 -9.94 -14.04
CA SER A 115 10.95 -8.60 -13.50
C SER A 115 9.61 -7.85 -13.60
N PRO A 116 9.12 -7.24 -12.51
CA PRO A 116 7.86 -6.48 -12.55
C PRO A 116 7.98 -5.19 -13.39
N GLY A 117 9.18 -4.61 -13.47
CA GLY A 117 9.37 -3.25 -13.95
C GLY A 117 8.78 -2.21 -12.98
N ILE A 118 9.12 -0.94 -13.20
CA ILE A 118 8.55 0.18 -12.44
C ILE A 118 7.03 0.21 -12.67
N PHE A 119 6.23 0.34 -11.60
CA PHE A 119 4.76 0.35 -11.67
C PHE A 119 4.13 -0.91 -12.33
N LEU A 120 4.76 -2.09 -12.30
CA LEU A 120 4.34 -3.28 -13.08
C LEU A 120 4.37 -3.09 -14.61
N SER A 121 5.19 -2.17 -15.13
CA SER A 121 5.26 -1.84 -16.57
C SER A 121 5.64 -3.01 -17.48
N ASN A 122 6.34 -4.03 -17.00
CA ASN A 122 6.67 -5.22 -17.81
C ASN A 122 5.44 -6.11 -18.11
N LEU A 123 4.30 -5.86 -17.44
CA LEU A 123 3.01 -6.48 -17.76
C LEU A 123 2.19 -5.60 -18.73
N GLY A 124 2.81 -4.58 -19.33
CA GLY A 124 2.16 -3.62 -20.23
C GLY A 124 1.21 -2.66 -19.52
N PHE A 125 0.36 -1.98 -20.30
CA PHE A 125 -0.57 -0.97 -19.79
C PHE A 125 -1.51 -1.53 -18.72
N ALA A 126 -2.00 -2.76 -18.89
CA ALA A 126 -2.85 -3.43 -17.91
C ALA A 126 -2.13 -3.58 -16.54
N GLY A 127 -0.83 -3.92 -16.56
CA GLY A 127 0.03 -3.95 -15.37
C GLY A 127 0.03 -2.64 -14.60
N VAL A 128 0.33 -1.56 -15.30
CA VAL A 128 0.37 -0.20 -14.73
C VAL A 128 -1.00 0.23 -14.20
N ALA A 129 -2.06 -0.02 -14.96
CA ALA A 129 -3.41 0.32 -14.54
C ALA A 129 -3.81 -0.43 -13.25
N VAL A 130 -3.59 -1.74 -13.20
CA VAL A 130 -3.87 -2.56 -12.01
C VAL A 130 -3.04 -2.09 -10.82
N PHE A 131 -1.75 -1.80 -11.02
CA PHE A 131 -0.88 -1.26 -9.98
C PHE A 131 -1.46 0.03 -9.38
N VAL A 132 -1.77 1.02 -10.22
CA VAL A 132 -2.30 2.32 -9.77
C VAL A 132 -3.65 2.15 -9.06
N ILE A 133 -4.59 1.40 -9.66
CA ILE A 133 -5.93 1.19 -9.11
C ILE A 133 -5.86 0.52 -7.73
N LEU A 134 -5.02 -0.52 -7.57
CA LEU A 134 -4.86 -1.21 -6.30
C LEU A 134 -4.41 -0.27 -5.16
N HIS A 135 -3.45 0.61 -5.45
CA HIS A 135 -2.94 1.54 -4.43
C HIS A 135 -3.93 2.68 -4.15
N LEU A 136 -4.71 3.11 -5.14
CA LEU A 136 -5.82 4.04 -4.89
C LEU A 136 -6.89 3.39 -4.00
N ILE A 137 -7.28 2.14 -4.28
CA ILE A 137 -8.21 1.37 -3.44
C ILE A 137 -7.68 1.25 -2.01
N TYR A 138 -6.39 0.94 -1.85
CA TYR A 138 -5.75 0.93 -0.53
C TYR A 138 -5.93 2.25 0.21
N GLY A 139 -5.67 3.39 -0.45
CA GLY A 139 -5.84 4.71 0.15
C GLY A 139 -7.28 5.01 0.53
N LEU A 140 -8.23 4.69 -0.37
CA LEU A 140 -9.65 4.83 -0.10
C LEU A 140 -10.07 4.05 1.15
N ILE A 141 -9.62 2.79 1.26
CA ILE A 141 -9.90 1.93 2.41
C ILE A 141 -9.28 2.51 3.68
N VAL A 142 -7.99 2.85 3.66
CA VAL A 142 -7.28 3.37 4.84
C VAL A 142 -7.88 4.68 5.31
N GLY A 143 -8.14 5.63 4.40
CA GLY A 143 -8.76 6.91 4.71
C GLY A 143 -10.17 6.77 5.29
N SER A 144 -10.97 5.85 4.77
CA SER A 144 -12.32 5.59 5.26
C SER A 144 -12.32 4.87 6.61
N ALA A 145 -11.50 3.82 6.77
CA ALA A 145 -11.46 3.00 7.97
C ALA A 145 -10.79 3.70 9.15
N TYR A 146 -9.84 4.60 8.91
CA TYR A 146 -9.16 5.34 9.98
C TYR A 146 -10.16 6.17 10.81
N GLY A 147 -11.13 6.84 10.18
CA GLY A 147 -12.15 7.67 10.82
C GLY A 147 -11.60 8.95 11.48
N ALA A 148 -12.44 9.69 12.22
CA ALA A 148 -12.12 11.03 12.75
C ALA A 148 -10.78 11.12 13.50
N VAL A 149 -9.94 12.10 13.13
CA VAL A 149 -8.60 12.31 13.72
C VAL A 149 -8.68 12.82 15.16
N ARG A 150 -7.63 12.58 15.95
CA ARG A 150 -7.53 13.09 17.33
C ARG A 150 -6.95 14.50 17.40
N HIS A 151 -5.93 14.79 16.59
CA HIS A 151 -5.32 16.12 16.54
C HIS A 151 -6.06 16.99 15.51
N LYS A 152 -6.93 17.87 16.00
CA LYS A 152 -7.52 18.95 15.21
C LYS A 152 -6.57 20.15 15.23
N PRO A 153 -6.56 21.01 14.20
CA PRO A 153 -5.87 22.28 14.30
C PRO A 153 -6.42 23.02 15.51
N ALA A 154 -5.56 23.67 16.30
CA ALA A 154 -6.03 24.56 17.35
C ALA A 154 -7.03 25.52 16.71
N GLN A 155 -8.26 25.57 17.24
CA GLN A 155 -9.15 26.67 16.88
C GLN A 155 -8.39 27.93 17.25
N ARG A 156 -7.94 28.68 16.23
CA ARG A 156 -7.41 30.01 16.42
C ARG A 156 -8.53 30.73 17.14
N SER A 157 -8.37 30.96 18.45
CA SER A 157 -9.32 31.71 19.22
C SER A 157 -9.49 33.02 18.47
N GLU A 158 -10.66 33.22 17.87
CA GLU A 158 -11.18 34.56 17.64
C GLU A 158 -11.36 35.17 19.03
N ALA A 159 -10.24 35.56 19.62
CA ALA A 159 -10.21 36.65 20.55
C ALA A 159 -10.21 37.91 19.68
N ALA A 160 -11.40 38.45 19.45
CA ALA A 160 -11.58 39.85 19.13
C ALA A 160 -12.87 40.34 19.82
N PRO A 161 -12.94 41.59 20.32
CA PRO A 161 -11.87 42.53 20.68
C PRO A 161 -11.94 42.89 22.19
N ALA A 162 -10.87 43.48 22.74
CA ALA A 162 -10.98 44.28 23.96
C ALA A 162 -10.58 45.71 23.61
N GLY A 163 -11.58 46.60 23.51
CA GLY A 163 -11.41 48.05 23.30
C GLY A 163 -12.08 48.53 22.03
#